data_AF-A0A540W1J0-F1
#
_entry.id   AF-A0A540W1J0-F1
#
_cell.length_a   1.000
_cell.length_b   1.000
_cell.length_c   1.000
_cell.angle_alpha   90.00
_cell.angle_beta   90.00
_cell.angle_gamma   90.00
#
_symmetry.space_group_name_H-M   'P 1'
#
loop_
_entity.id
_entity.type
_entity.pdbx_description
1 polymer ?
#
loop_
_entity_poly.entity_id
_entity_poly.type
_entity_poly.pdbx_seq_one_letter_code
_entity_poly.pdbx_strand_id
1 'polypeptide(L)'
;MARETATMGVRPASERAAAPAPGVPEPFVGRAAELAALTLRLRGPASGGGCRVLLVAGRPGSGRTSLARRFAATAAGERRVLALRLSDPDGTPHPPGLVAKRLLSELGEETEALPLPAPSRRTRPAPACARR
;
A
#
# COMPACT_ATOMS: atom_id res chain seq x y z
N MET A 1 41.68 7.73 16.61
CA MET A 1 40.70 6.84 15.95
C MET A 1 39.34 7.52 15.94
N ALA A 2 39.08 8.39 14.96
CA ALA A 2 37.83 9.14 14.85
C ALA A 2 36.81 8.35 14.03
N ARG A 3 35.58 8.22 14.55
CA ARG A 3 34.47 7.52 13.90
C ARG A 3 33.81 8.47 12.89
N GLU A 4 33.90 8.13 11.61
CA GLU A 4 33.19 8.79 10.51
C GLU A 4 31.72 8.36 10.56
N THR A 5 30.83 9.31 10.88
CA THR A 5 29.39 9.08 10.84
C THR A 5 28.88 9.51 9.47
N ALA A 6 28.54 8.53 8.64
CA ALA A 6 27.89 8.76 7.36
C ALA A 6 26.51 9.39 7.60
N THR A 7 26.39 10.68 7.24
CA THR A 7 25.11 11.38 7.24
C THR A 7 24.30 10.90 6.03
N MET A 8 23.26 10.12 6.29
CA MET A 8 22.34 9.65 5.25
C MET A 8 21.53 10.85 4.74
N GLY A 9 21.92 11.39 3.59
CA GLY A 9 21.24 12.51 2.95
C GLY A 9 19.76 12.22 2.69
N VAL A 10 18.88 13.10 3.17
CA VAL A 10 17.44 13.02 2.92
C VAL A 10 17.20 13.35 1.45
N ARG A 11 16.78 12.37 0.65
CA ARG A 11 16.32 12.60 -0.73
C ARG A 11 15.06 13.48 -0.74
N PRO A 12 14.99 14.50 -1.61
CA PRO A 12 13.85 15.41 -1.67
C PRO A 12 12.54 14.68 -1.99
N ALA A 13 11.45 15.18 -1.41
CA ALA A 13 10.14 14.52 -1.38
C ALA A 13 9.46 14.37 -2.75
N SER A 14 9.90 15.10 -3.78
CA SER A 14 9.25 15.14 -5.09
C SER A 14 9.44 13.87 -5.93
N GLU A 15 10.47 13.07 -5.69
CA GLU A 15 10.68 11.76 -6.36
C GLU A 15 9.94 10.59 -5.68
N ARG A 16 9.30 10.80 -4.52
CA ARG A 16 8.55 9.74 -3.80
C ARG A 16 7.14 9.49 -4.35
N ALA A 17 6.80 10.15 -5.46
CA ALA A 17 5.45 10.24 -6.01
C ALA A 17 5.09 9.07 -6.94
N ALA A 18 5.08 7.86 -6.38
CA ALA A 18 4.28 6.71 -6.81
C ALA A 18 4.62 5.56 -5.84
N ALA A 19 3.66 4.71 -5.48
CA ALA A 19 4.09 3.41 -4.97
C ALA A 19 4.85 2.76 -6.14
N PRO A 20 6.08 2.27 -5.94
CA PRO A 20 6.79 1.63 -7.04
C PRO A 20 5.90 0.52 -7.57
N ALA A 21 5.83 0.42 -8.90
CA ALA A 21 5.05 -0.59 -9.59
C ALA A 21 5.34 -1.97 -8.98
N PRO A 22 4.37 -2.91 -9.00
CA PRO A 22 4.62 -4.29 -8.60
C PRO A 22 5.62 -4.93 -9.58
N GLY A 23 6.90 -4.66 -9.39
CA GLY A 23 8.03 -5.26 -10.09
C GLY A 23 8.93 -5.96 -9.07
N VAL A 24 9.50 -7.10 -9.45
CA VAL A 24 10.39 -7.89 -8.58
C VAL A 24 11.83 -7.59 -9.00
N PRO A 25 12.68 -7.08 -8.08
CA PRO A 25 13.85 -7.88 -7.68
C PRO A 25 14.30 -7.63 -6.22
N GLU A 26 13.98 -8.56 -5.32
CA GLU A 26 14.74 -8.87 -4.10
C GLU A 26 14.54 -10.37 -3.80
N PRO A 27 15.48 -11.07 -3.13
CA PRO A 27 15.24 -12.45 -2.72
C PRO A 27 14.03 -12.50 -1.77
N PHE A 28 12.94 -13.13 -2.23
CA PHE A 28 11.75 -13.37 -1.42
C PHE A 28 11.83 -14.77 -0.82
N VAL A 29 12.04 -14.86 0.49
CA VAL A 29 12.26 -16.14 1.21
C VAL A 29 11.32 -16.28 2.41
N GLY A 30 11.09 -17.53 2.84
CA GLY A 30 10.47 -17.86 4.14
C GLY A 30 8.98 -17.55 4.31
N ARG A 31 8.28 -17.05 3.27
CA ARG A 31 6.87 -16.58 3.36
C ARG A 31 5.92 -17.27 2.38
N ALA A 32 6.24 -18.53 2.06
CA ALA A 32 5.47 -19.32 1.09
C ALA A 32 4.05 -19.65 1.60
N ALA A 33 3.91 -19.95 2.90
CA ALA A 33 2.62 -20.28 3.50
C ALA A 33 1.64 -19.09 3.46
N GLU A 34 2.11 -17.88 3.77
CA GLU A 34 1.31 -16.67 3.73
C GLU A 34 0.91 -16.31 2.29
N LEU A 35 1.83 -16.47 1.34
CA LEU A 35 1.54 -16.26 -0.08
C LEU A 35 0.48 -17.26 -0.59
N ALA A 36 0.58 -18.53 -0.20
CA ALA A 36 -0.42 -19.54 -0.52
C ALA A 36 -1.79 -19.22 0.10
N ALA A 37 -1.83 -18.77 1.35
CA ALA A 37 -3.06 -18.36 2.02
C ALA A 37 -3.74 -17.17 1.32
N LEU A 38 -2.97 -16.14 0.91
CA LEU A 38 -3.52 -15.02 0.15
C LEU A 38 -4.07 -15.46 -1.22
N THR A 39 -3.34 -16.33 -1.92
CA THR A 39 -3.76 -16.86 -3.23
C THR A 39 -5.06 -17.65 -3.14
N LEU A 40 -5.19 -18.51 -2.11
CA LEU A 40 -6.40 -19.27 -1.87
C LEU A 40 -7.60 -18.34 -1.60
N ARG A 41 -7.42 -17.30 -0.79
CA ARG A 41 -8.49 -16.32 -0.49
C ARG A 41 -8.88 -15.44 -1.67
N LEU A 42 -7.94 -15.16 -2.59
CA LEU A 42 -8.26 -14.47 -3.84
C LEU A 42 -9.10 -15.33 -4.79
N ARG A 43 -8.86 -16.65 -4.83
CA ARG A 43 -9.53 -17.58 -5.75
C ARG A 43 -10.89 -18.10 -5.27
N GLY A 44 -11.19 -18.05 -3.97
CA GLY A 44 -12.49 -18.48 -3.43
C GLY A 44 -13.68 -17.69 -4.00
N PRO A 45 -14.92 -17.88 -3.54
CA PRO A 45 -16.04 -16.99 -3.86
C PRO A 45 -15.97 -15.67 -3.05
N ALA A 46 -16.48 -14.56 -3.61
CA ALA A 46 -16.57 -13.29 -2.90
C ALA A 46 -17.89 -13.24 -2.15
N SER A 47 -17.85 -13.14 -0.83
CA SER A 47 -19.07 -12.90 -0.05
C SER A 47 -19.60 -11.49 -0.36
N GLY A 48 -20.90 -11.37 -0.70
CA GLY A 48 -21.59 -10.08 -0.72
C GLY A 48 -21.32 -9.14 -1.90
N GLY A 49 -21.14 -9.64 -3.12
CA GLY A 49 -21.24 -8.78 -4.32
C GLY A 49 -19.93 -8.39 -5.01
N GLY A 50 -18.85 -9.17 -4.83
CA GLY A 50 -17.72 -9.16 -5.78
C GLY A 50 -16.44 -8.45 -5.33
N CYS A 51 -16.46 -7.65 -4.26
CA CYS A 51 -15.26 -6.99 -3.72
C CYS A 51 -14.68 -7.76 -2.51
N ARG A 52 -13.35 -7.89 -2.44
CA ARG A 52 -12.65 -8.54 -1.31
C ARG A 52 -11.55 -7.66 -0.76
N VAL A 53 -11.44 -7.67 0.56
CA VAL A 53 -10.36 -7.00 1.30
C VAL A 53 -9.52 -8.06 2.01
N LEU A 54 -8.22 -8.06 1.73
CA LEU A 54 -7.23 -8.89 2.42
C LEU A 54 -6.32 -7.97 3.23
N LEU A 55 -6.10 -8.30 4.51
CA LEU A 55 -5.23 -7.53 5.41
C LEU A 55 -3.93 -8.29 5.68
N VAL A 56 -2.80 -7.64 5.45
CA VAL A 56 -1.47 -8.13 5.87
C VAL A 56 -1.02 -7.34 7.11
N ALA A 57 -1.19 -7.94 8.28
CA ALA A 57 -0.75 -7.39 9.56
C ALA A 57 0.58 -8.03 10.02
N GLY A 58 1.31 -7.33 10.91
CA GLY A 58 2.63 -7.79 11.38
C GLY A 58 3.48 -6.66 11.94
N ARG A 59 4.60 -7.04 12.58
CA ARG A 59 5.55 -6.10 13.20
C ARG A 59 6.17 -5.15 12.16
N PRO A 60 6.62 -3.96 12.58
CA PRO A 60 7.49 -3.12 11.75
C PRO A 60 8.68 -3.94 11.21
N GLY A 61 9.03 -3.76 9.94
CA GLY A 61 10.13 -4.48 9.30
C GLY A 61 9.86 -5.95 8.94
N SER A 62 8.69 -6.54 9.26
CA SER A 62 8.43 -7.97 8.99
C SER A 62 8.18 -8.32 7.51
N GLY A 63 8.58 -7.46 6.57
CA GLY A 63 8.40 -7.71 5.13
C GLY A 63 6.96 -7.68 4.61
N ARG A 64 6.02 -7.01 5.32
CA ARG A 64 4.59 -6.94 4.90
C ARG A 64 4.42 -6.38 3.49
N THR A 65 5.13 -5.29 3.20
CA THR A 65 5.14 -4.66 1.88
C THR A 65 5.73 -5.59 0.82
N SER A 66 6.79 -6.33 1.16
CA SER A 66 7.42 -7.29 0.25
C SER A 66 6.47 -8.46 -0.06
N LEU A 67 5.75 -8.99 0.93
CA LEU A 67 4.72 -10.02 0.73
C LEU A 67 3.58 -9.50 -0.16
N ALA A 68 3.08 -8.28 0.08
CA ALA A 68 2.02 -7.69 -0.74
C ALA A 68 2.46 -7.50 -2.20
N ARG A 69 3.70 -7.03 -2.44
CA ARG A 69 4.27 -6.92 -3.79
C ARG A 69 4.45 -8.27 -4.47
N ARG A 70 4.93 -9.28 -3.76
CA ARG A 70 5.06 -10.64 -4.31
C ARG A 70 3.71 -11.21 -4.68
N PHE A 71 2.71 -11.06 -3.81
CA PHE A 71 1.34 -11.49 -4.07
C PHE A 71 0.73 -10.78 -5.29
N ALA A 72 0.89 -9.45 -5.38
CA ALA A 72 0.50 -8.66 -6.54
C ALA A 72 1.14 -9.17 -7.84
N ALA A 73 2.47 -9.39 -7.83
CA ALA A 73 3.19 -9.91 -9.00
C ALA A 73 2.69 -11.31 -9.41
N THR A 74 2.38 -12.20 -8.46
CA THR A 74 1.80 -13.51 -8.75
C THR A 74 0.35 -13.45 -9.24
N ALA A 75 -0.40 -12.41 -8.85
CA ALA A 75 -1.79 -12.23 -9.24
C ALA A 75 -1.95 -11.51 -10.58
N ALA A 76 -0.93 -10.73 -11.01
CA ALA A 76 -0.98 -9.85 -12.17
C ALA A 76 -1.27 -10.54 -13.51
N GLY A 77 -1.01 -11.84 -13.65
CA GLY A 77 -1.22 -12.56 -14.91
C GLY A 77 -2.65 -12.45 -15.48
N GLU A 78 -3.67 -12.47 -14.61
CA GLU A 78 -5.08 -12.39 -15.03
C GLU A 78 -5.76 -11.07 -14.63
N ARG A 79 -5.05 -10.17 -13.94
CA ARG A 79 -5.66 -8.98 -13.32
C ARG A 79 -4.75 -7.77 -13.45
N ARG A 80 -5.35 -6.61 -13.73
CA ARG A 80 -4.68 -5.31 -13.56
C ARG A 80 -4.40 -5.08 -12.07
N VAL A 81 -3.16 -4.75 -11.74
CA VAL A 81 -2.76 -4.41 -10.37
C VAL A 81 -2.49 -2.92 -10.28
N LEU A 82 -3.13 -2.27 -9.31
CA LEU A 82 -2.91 -0.87 -8.99
C LEU A 82 -2.29 -0.78 -7.59
N ALA A 83 -1.23 0.01 -7.44
CA ALA A 83 -0.52 0.17 -6.18
C ALA A 83 -0.46 1.65 -5.79
N LEU A 84 -0.85 1.94 -4.55
CA LEU A 84 -0.86 3.30 -4.02
C LEU A 84 -0.25 3.30 -2.62
N ARG A 85 0.34 4.43 -2.25
CA ARG A 85 0.74 4.70 -0.88
C ARG A 85 -0.37 5.53 -0.22
N LEU A 86 -0.80 5.13 0.98
CA LEU A 86 -1.84 5.82 1.75
C LEU A 86 -1.26 6.72 2.86
N SER A 87 0.01 6.50 3.21
CA SER A 87 0.73 7.24 4.23
C SER A 87 2.23 7.25 3.94
N ASP A 88 2.91 8.27 4.42
CA ASP A 88 4.36 8.32 4.44
C ASP A 88 4.96 7.27 5.42
N PRO A 89 6.27 6.95 5.31
CA PRO A 89 6.93 5.98 6.17
C PRO A 89 6.86 6.30 7.67
N ASP A 90 6.74 7.57 8.01
CA ASP A 90 6.57 8.09 9.37
C ASP A 90 5.13 7.89 9.90
N GLY A 91 4.21 7.41 9.07
CA GLY A 91 2.81 7.19 9.41
C GLY A 91 1.90 8.38 9.11
N THR A 92 2.42 9.47 8.54
CA THR A 92 1.61 10.63 8.15
C THR A 92 0.66 10.25 7.02
N PRO A 93 -0.68 10.35 7.20
CA PRO A 93 -1.63 9.92 6.17
C PRO A 93 -1.70 10.93 5.02
N HIS A 94 -1.84 10.44 3.79
CA HIS A 94 -2.14 11.30 2.65
C HIS A 94 -3.63 11.68 2.63
N PRO A 95 -4.00 12.86 2.11
CA PRO A 95 -5.40 13.25 1.94
C PRO A 95 -6.15 12.25 1.04
N PRO A 96 -7.34 11.76 1.44
CA PRO A 96 -8.07 10.75 0.66
C PRO A 96 -8.38 11.17 -0.77
N GLY A 97 -8.75 12.45 -1.00
CA GLY A 97 -9.04 12.95 -2.34
C GLY A 97 -7.82 12.94 -3.27
N LEU A 98 -6.63 13.20 -2.73
CA LEU A 98 -5.38 13.10 -3.48
C LEU A 98 -5.03 11.65 -3.85
N VAL A 99 -5.25 10.71 -2.94
CA VAL A 99 -5.09 9.28 -3.21
C VAL A 99 -6.10 8.79 -4.25
N ALA A 100 -7.37 9.19 -4.12
CA ALA A 100 -8.43 8.83 -5.06
C ALA A 100 -8.15 9.36 -6.47
N LYS A 101 -7.72 10.63 -6.58
CA LYS A 101 -7.31 11.22 -7.87
C LYS A 101 -6.18 10.41 -8.52
N ARG A 102 -5.15 10.04 -7.75
CA ARG A 102 -4.05 9.19 -8.25
C ARG A 102 -4.55 7.83 -8.72
N LEU A 103 -5.46 7.19 -7.98
CA LEU A 103 -6.05 5.90 -8.37
C LEU A 103 -6.80 6.01 -9.70
N LEU A 104 -7.59 7.07 -9.89
CA LEU A 104 -8.35 7.30 -11.12
C LEU A 104 -7.42 7.60 -12.30
N SER A 105 -6.39 8.42 -12.11
CA SER A 105 -5.37 8.64 -13.14
C SER A 105 -4.67 7.35 -13.54
N GLU A 106 -4.34 6.49 -12.58
CA GLU A 106 -3.76 5.15 -12.83
C GLU A 106 -4.74 4.20 -13.53
N LEU A 107 -6.05 4.42 -13.42
CA LEU A 107 -7.07 3.67 -14.17
C LEU A 107 -7.21 4.16 -15.61
N GLY A 108 -6.74 5.37 -15.92
CA GLY A 108 -6.96 6.06 -17.21
C GLY A 108 -8.19 6.96 -17.21
N GLU A 109 -8.78 7.22 -16.04
CA GLU A 109 -9.95 8.09 -15.89
C GLU A 109 -9.50 9.55 -15.73
N GLU A 110 -9.84 10.39 -16.71
CA GLU A 110 -9.63 11.82 -16.60
C GLU A 110 -10.58 12.39 -15.55
N THR A 111 -10.01 12.77 -14.41
CA THR A 111 -10.79 13.29 -13.29
C THR A 111 -10.87 14.80 -13.40
N GLU A 112 -11.89 15.32 -14.08
CA GLU A 112 -12.34 16.69 -13.81
C GLU A 112 -12.71 16.76 -12.32
N ALA A 113 -12.15 17.77 -11.63
CA ALA A 113 -11.88 17.74 -10.20
C ALA A 113 -13.00 17.09 -9.37
N LEU A 114 -12.74 15.88 -8.86
CA LEU A 114 -13.55 15.32 -7.78
C LEU A 114 -13.65 16.38 -6.68
N PRO A 115 -14.85 16.78 -6.23
CA PRO A 115 -14.97 17.76 -5.18
C PRO A 115 -14.22 17.23 -3.95
N LEU A 116 -13.15 17.94 -3.58
CA LEU A 116 -12.40 17.61 -2.38
C LEU A 116 -13.39 17.75 -1.21
N PRO A 117 -13.51 16.75 -0.32
CA PRO A 117 -14.30 16.93 0.87
C PRO A 117 -13.73 18.12 1.64
N ALA A 118 -14.60 19.04 2.06
CA ALA A 118 -14.22 20.20 2.85
C ALA A 118 -13.32 19.77 4.02
N PRO A 119 -12.33 20.58 4.44
CA PRO A 119 -11.43 20.23 5.52
C PRO A 119 -12.22 20.03 6.81
N SER A 120 -12.59 18.78 7.10
CA SER A 120 -13.17 18.42 8.37
C SER A 120 -12.05 18.42 9.41
N ARG A 121 -12.24 19.18 10.50
CA ARG A 121 -11.42 19.04 11.70
C ARG A 121 -11.50 17.58 12.13
N ARG A 122 -10.47 16.78 11.80
CA ARG A 122 -10.37 15.39 12.24
C ARG A 122 -10.04 15.41 13.73
N THR A 123 -11.04 15.26 14.58
CA THR A 123 -10.83 14.61 15.88
C THR A 123 -10.43 13.19 15.56
N ARG A 124 -9.18 12.80 15.81
CA ARG A 124 -8.68 11.43 15.55
C ARG A 124 -9.57 10.44 16.32
N PRO A 125 -10.43 9.65 15.66
CA PRO A 125 -11.06 8.55 16.36
C PRO A 125 -9.97 7.51 16.63
N ALA A 126 -10.00 6.90 17.81
CA ALA A 126 -9.18 5.73 18.07
C ALA A 126 -9.41 4.69 16.96
N PRO A 127 -8.37 4.04 16.42
CA PRO A 127 -8.57 3.02 15.41
C PRO A 127 -9.52 1.95 15.96
N ALA A 128 -10.50 1.52 15.18
CA ALA A 128 -11.44 0.46 15.55
C ALA A 128 -10.73 -0.86 15.96
N CYS A 129 -9.44 -1.00 15.62
CA CYS A 129 -8.56 -2.09 16.02
C CYS A 129 -8.02 -1.99 17.47
N ALA A 130 -8.34 -0.95 18.24
CA ALA A 130 -7.80 -0.73 19.59
C ALA A 130 -8.67 -1.29 20.73
N ARG A 131 -9.74 -2.04 20.44
CA ARG A 131 -10.50 -2.74 21.48
C ARG A 131 -10.11 -4.22 21.51
N ARG A 132 -9.18 -4.55 22.40
CA ARG A 132 -9.07 -5.84 23.09
C ARG A 132 -8.67 -5.58 24.53
#